data_AF-A0AB74ENM1-F1
#
_entry.id   AF-A0AB74ENM1-F1
#
_cell.length_a   1.000
_cell.length_b   1.000
_cell.length_c   1.000
_cell.angle_alpha   90.00
_cell.angle_beta   90.00
_cell.angle_gamma   90.00
#
_symmetry.space_group_name_H-M   'P 1'
#
loop_
_entity.id
_entity.type
_entity.pdbx_description
1 polymer ?
#
loop_
_entity_poly.entity_id
_entity_poly.type
_entity_poly.pdbx_seq_one_letter_code
_entity_poly.pdbx_strand_id
1 'polypeptide(L)'
;MASYTNRLTGHPNVFVEQNIWSNGELMGFSPINVMWDGRNAPTLLCRYTFDGGQYYSLQVSEAAELETRGYQIVCDDLQCLKLKTAKARRSGILALILADAGIE
;
A
#
# COMPACT_ATOMS: atom_id res chain seq x y z
N MET A 1 15.08 4.25 4.82
CA MET A 1 14.52 3.20 5.68
C MET A 1 13.02 3.39 5.70
N ALA A 2 12.25 2.36 5.34
CA ALA A 2 10.80 2.42 5.40
C ALA A 2 10.35 2.54 6.86
N SER A 3 9.40 3.43 7.14
CA SER A 3 8.85 3.65 8.48
C SER A 3 7.45 3.04 8.56
N TYR A 4 7.24 2.15 9.52
CA TYR A 4 5.98 1.43 9.69
C TYR A 4 5.28 1.82 10.99
N THR A 5 3.94 1.76 10.99
CA THR A 5 3.11 1.95 12.18
C THR A 5 1.92 1.01 12.18
N ASN A 6 1.56 0.48 13.34
CA ASN A 6 0.34 -0.31 13.56
C ASN A 6 -0.79 0.51 14.20
N ARG A 7 -0.54 1.79 14.52
CA ARG A 7 -1.53 2.66 15.18
C ARG A 7 -2.77 2.94 14.34
N LEU A 8 -2.68 2.79 13.01
CA LEU A 8 -3.79 3.08 12.09
C LEU A 8 -4.80 1.94 12.00
N THR A 9 -4.35 0.72 12.26
CA THR A 9 -5.17 -0.48 12.20
C THR A 9 -5.65 -0.83 13.60
N GLY A 10 -4.88 -0.52 14.65
CA GLY A 10 -5.19 -0.95 16.02
C GLY A 10 -4.84 -2.43 16.27
N HIS A 11 -4.23 -3.10 15.30
CA HIS A 11 -3.84 -4.51 15.40
C HIS A 11 -2.32 -4.65 15.50
N PRO A 12 -1.82 -5.34 16.53
CA PRO A 12 -0.39 -5.34 16.86
C PRO A 12 0.50 -5.91 15.74
N ASN A 13 -0.04 -6.79 14.89
CA ASN A 13 0.69 -7.48 13.82
C ASN A 13 0.41 -6.93 12.42
N VAL A 14 -0.31 -5.80 12.30
CA VAL A 14 -0.67 -5.20 11.00
C VAL A 14 -0.04 -3.82 10.91
N PHE A 15 0.98 -3.70 10.06
CA PHE A 15 1.83 -2.54 9.94
C PHE A 15 1.59 -1.83 8.60
N VAL A 16 1.54 -0.50 8.65
CA VAL A 16 1.28 0.36 7.50
C VAL A 16 2.50 1.25 7.27
N GLU A 17 3.01 1.27 6.03
CA GLU A 17 4.15 2.09 5.65
C GLU A 17 3.81 3.59 5.56
N GLN A 18 4.84 4.42 5.74
CA GLN A 18 4.80 5.87 5.63
C GLN A 18 4.15 6.38 4.35
N ASN A 19 4.35 5.68 3.23
CA ASN A 19 3.74 6.06 1.96
C ASN A 19 2.19 5.98 1.95
N ILE A 20 1.58 5.34 2.95
CA ILE A 20 0.13 5.30 3.16
C ILE A 20 -0.31 6.30 4.25
N TRP A 21 0.46 6.43 5.34
CA TRP A 21 0.02 7.24 6.47
C TRP A 21 0.44 8.70 6.43
N SER A 22 1.51 9.03 5.70
CA SER A 22 1.91 10.40 5.44
C SER A 22 1.00 11.02 4.37
N ASN A 23 0.41 12.18 4.65
CA ASN A 23 -0.40 12.90 3.66
C ASN A 23 0.44 13.26 2.42
N GLY A 24 1.68 13.70 2.61
CA GLY A 24 2.54 14.16 1.52
C GLY A 24 2.90 13.03 0.56
N GLU A 25 3.31 11.89 1.11
CA GLU A 25 3.68 10.73 0.28
C GLU A 25 2.47 10.11 -0.40
N LEU A 26 1.38 9.89 0.33
CA LEU A 26 0.17 9.28 -0.22
C LEU A 26 -0.41 10.09 -1.39
N MET A 27 -0.32 11.42 -1.33
CA MET A 27 -0.80 12.29 -2.40
C MET A 27 0.08 12.23 -3.66
N GLY A 28 1.31 11.74 -3.56
CA GLY A 28 2.19 11.50 -4.70
C GLY A 28 1.81 10.28 -5.54
N PHE A 29 0.94 9.40 -5.03
CA PHE A 29 0.51 8.21 -5.76
C PHE A 29 -0.70 8.49 -6.66
N SER A 30 -0.73 7.81 -7.79
CA SER A 30 -1.88 7.71 -8.70
C SER A 30 -2.10 6.24 -9.07
N PRO A 31 -3.31 5.82 -9.46
CA PRO A 31 -3.57 4.43 -9.84
C PRO A 31 -2.59 3.92 -10.91
N ILE A 32 -2.24 4.78 -11.86
CA ILE A 32 -1.17 4.58 -12.84
C ILE A 32 -0.15 5.68 -12.60
N ASN A 33 1.11 5.29 -12.35
CA ASN A 33 2.22 6.23 -12.26
C ASN A 33 2.96 6.25 -13.60
N VAL A 34 3.15 7.44 -14.15
CA VAL A 34 3.65 7.63 -15.53
C VAL A 34 5.19 7.53 -15.63
N MET A 35 5.89 7.43 -14.50
CA MET A 35 7.36 7.40 -14.51
C MET A 35 7.91 6.46 -13.44
N TRP A 36 8.10 5.19 -13.80
CA TRP A 36 9.09 4.33 -13.17
C TRP A 36 10.05 3.84 -14.24
N ASP A 37 11.30 4.28 -14.19
CA ASP A 37 12.35 3.91 -15.16
C ASP A 37 11.97 4.15 -16.65
N GLY A 38 11.20 5.22 -16.90
CA GLY A 38 10.69 5.57 -18.24
C GLY A 38 9.53 4.70 -18.74
N ARG A 39 8.97 3.83 -17.89
CA ARG A 39 7.79 3.01 -18.18
C ARG A 39 6.62 3.39 -17.26
N ASN A 40 5.41 3.20 -17.77
CA ASN A 40 4.20 3.30 -16.96
C ASN A 40 4.12 2.07 -16.08
N ALA A 41 4.09 2.24 -14.75
CA ALA A 41 3.89 1.16 -13.81
C ALA A 41 2.65 1.45 -12.94
N PRO A 42 1.83 0.44 -12.63
CA PRO A 42 0.69 0.61 -11.74
C PRO A 42 1.18 0.88 -10.31
N THR A 43 0.37 1.60 -9.54
CA THR A 43 0.52 1.59 -8.08
C THR A 43 -0.24 0.40 -7.53
N LEU A 44 0.46 -0.49 -6.82
CA LEU A 44 -0.06 -1.73 -6.26
C LEU A 44 -0.02 -1.65 -4.73
N LEU A 45 -1.08 -2.10 -4.06
CA LEU A 45 -1.03 -2.35 -2.62
C LEU A 45 -0.44 -3.73 -2.40
N CYS A 46 0.65 -3.78 -1.65
CA CYS A 46 1.40 -5.00 -1.43
C CYS A 46 1.54 -5.29 0.05
N ARG A 47 1.59 -6.59 0.38
CA ARG A 47 1.93 -7.10 1.71
C ARG A 47 3.26 -7.82 1.66
N TYR A 48 4.09 -7.59 2.66
CA TYR A 48 5.26 -8.41 2.98
C TYR A 48 5.05 -9.04 4.36
N THR A 49 5.32 -10.34 4.50
CA THR A 49 5.20 -11.03 5.77
C THR A 49 6.57 -11.29 6.36
N PHE A 50 6.79 -10.86 7.59
CA PHE A 50 8.05 -11.04 8.29
C PHE A 50 7.81 -11.18 9.79
N ASP A 51 8.42 -12.18 10.41
CA ASP A 51 8.34 -12.42 11.86
C ASP A 51 6.90 -12.39 12.43
N GLY A 52 5.95 -12.98 11.70
CA GLY A 52 4.52 -12.99 12.06
C GLY A 52 3.78 -11.65 11.85
N GLY A 53 4.48 -10.59 11.45
CA GLY A 53 3.89 -9.30 11.07
C GLY A 53 3.48 -9.25 9.59
N GLN A 54 2.42 -8.51 9.31
CA GLN A 54 1.92 -8.18 7.98
C GLN A 54 2.23 -6.70 7.70
N TYR A 55 3.10 -6.44 6.72
CA TYR A 55 3.60 -5.10 6.40
C TYR A 55 3.06 -4.63 5.06
N TYR A 56 2.21 -3.61 5.10
CA TYR A 56 1.51 -3.08 3.93
C TYR A 56 2.16 -1.81 3.41
N SER A 57 2.29 -1.73 2.09
CA SER A 57 2.94 -0.62 1.40
C SER A 57 2.37 -0.41 0.00
N LEU A 58 2.43 0.82 -0.49
CA LEU A 58 2.21 1.11 -1.90
C LEU A 58 3.52 0.93 -2.67
N GLN A 59 3.46 0.16 -3.75
CA GLN A 59 4.60 -0.11 -4.64
C GLN A 59 4.30 0.37 -6.05
N VAL A 60 5.31 0.85 -6.77
CA VAL A 60 5.20 1.28 -8.18
C VAL A 60 6.14 0.42 -9.01
N SER A 61 5.66 -0.73 -9.45
CA SER A 61 6.43 -1.73 -10.20
C SER A 61 5.46 -2.74 -10.82
N GLU A 62 5.97 -3.61 -11.69
CA GLU A 62 5.20 -4.72 -12.22
C GLU A 62 4.97 -5.79 -11.13
N ALA A 63 3.80 -6.42 -11.15
CA ALA A 63 3.44 -7.45 -10.15
C ALA A 63 4.50 -8.57 -10.07
N ALA A 64 4.97 -9.06 -11.22
CA ALA A 64 5.98 -10.11 -11.30
C ALA A 64 7.30 -9.73 -10.60
N GLU A 65 7.73 -8.47 -10.72
CA GLU A 65 8.95 -8.00 -10.05
C GLU A 65 8.77 -7.95 -8.53
N LEU A 66 7.61 -7.50 -8.05
CA LEU A 66 7.30 -7.45 -6.63
C LEU A 66 7.19 -8.85 -6.02
N GLU A 67 6.59 -9.80 -6.74
CA GLU A 67 6.52 -11.20 -6.33
C GLU A 67 7.92 -11.83 -6.18
N THR A 68 8.85 -11.55 -7.10
CA THR A 68 10.24 -12.03 -6.97
C THR A 68 10.98 -11.47 -5.75
N ARG A 69 10.55 -10.30 -5.26
CA ARG A 69 11.06 -9.64 -4.05
C ARG A 69 10.34 -10.10 -2.78
N GLY A 70 9.41 -11.05 -2.88
CA GLY A 70 8.66 -11.61 -1.76
C GLY A 70 7.43 -10.81 -1.34
N TYR A 71 6.99 -9.84 -2.15
CA TYR A 71 5.71 -9.17 -1.92
C TYR A 71 4.55 -10.02 -2.43
N GLN A 72 3.42 -9.89 -1.74
CA GLN A 72 2.12 -10.40 -2.17
C GLN A 72 1.27 -9.22 -2.60
N ILE A 73 0.66 -9.31 -3.78
CA ILE A 73 -0.25 -8.27 -4.29
C ILE A 73 -1.60 -8.41 -3.59
N VAL A 74 -2.01 -7.36 -2.87
CA VAL A 74 -3.30 -7.30 -2.16
C VAL A 74 -4.37 -6.68 -3.05
N CYS A 75 -4.01 -5.63 -3.77
CA CYS A 75 -4.93 -4.95 -4.69
C CYS A 75 -4.13 -4.26 -5.80
N ASP A 76 -4.50 -4.55 -7.05
CA ASP A 76 -3.93 -3.96 -8.26
C ASP A 76 -4.81 -2.86 -8.86
N ASP A 77 -6.11 -2.81 -8.50
CA ASP A 77 -7.02 -1.73 -8.87
C ASP A 77 -7.33 -0.78 -7.69
N LEU A 78 -6.36 0.07 -7.36
CA LEU A 78 -6.49 1.06 -6.28
C LEU A 78 -7.35 2.28 -6.66
N GLN A 79 -8.66 2.05 -6.85
CA GLN A 79 -9.66 3.09 -7.13
C GLN A 79 -9.67 4.21 -6.09
N CYS A 80 -9.34 3.90 -4.84
CA CYS A 80 -9.23 4.87 -3.76
C CYS A 80 -8.20 5.98 -4.04
N LEU A 81 -7.16 5.74 -4.87
CA LEU A 81 -6.17 6.76 -5.25
C LEU A 81 -6.75 7.85 -6.17
N LYS A 82 -7.91 7.63 -6.79
CA LYS A 82 -8.61 8.66 -7.58
C LYS A 82 -9.27 9.74 -6.69
N LEU A 83 -9.39 9.49 -5.39
CA LEU A 83 -10.04 10.41 -4.44
C LEU A 83 -9.17 11.65 -4.19
N LYS A 84 -9.83 12.80 -3.95
CA LYS A 84 -9.15 14.11 -3.87
C LYS A 84 -8.34 14.34 -2.60
N THR A 85 -8.67 13.68 -1.50
CA THR A 85 -8.05 13.96 -0.19
C THR A 85 -7.27 12.77 0.33
N ALA A 86 -6.14 13.03 0.98
CA ALA A 86 -5.34 11.99 1.64
C ALA A 86 -6.18 11.17 2.62
N LYS A 87 -7.10 11.81 3.35
CA LYS A 87 -8.01 11.12 4.28
C LYS A 87 -8.89 10.09 3.55
N ALA A 88 -9.51 10.47 2.44
CA ALA A 88 -10.40 9.57 1.69
C ALA A 88 -9.61 8.43 1.02
N ARG A 89 -8.46 8.75 0.42
CA ARG A 89 -7.53 7.74 -0.13
C ARG A 89 -7.13 6.72 0.93
N ARG A 90 -6.63 7.20 2.08
CA ARG A 90 -6.18 6.35 3.18
C ARG A 90 -7.29 5.48 3.74
N SER A 91 -8.50 6.03 3.88
CA SER A 91 -9.64 5.26 4.36
C SER A 91 -9.95 4.07 3.44
N GLY A 92 -9.88 4.27 2.11
CA GLY A 92 -10.05 3.19 1.14
C GLY A 92 -8.93 2.14 1.22
N ILE A 93 -7.68 2.58 1.35
CA ILE A 93 -6.53 1.67 1.51
C ILE A 93 -6.65 0.86 2.81
N LEU A 94 -6.99 1.51 3.92
CA LEU A 94 -7.13 0.83 5.22
C LEU A 94 -8.25 -0.21 5.20
N ALA A 95 -9.35 0.04 4.51
CA ALA A 95 -10.41 -0.96 4.34
C ALA A 95 -9.90 -2.22 3.63
N LEU A 96 -9.08 -2.07 2.58
CA LEU A 96 -8.46 -3.19 1.88
C LEU A 96 -7.46 -3.95 2.78
N ILE A 97 -6.67 -3.22 3.56
CA ILE A 97 -5.70 -3.80 4.51
C ILE A 97 -6.41 -4.64 5.58
N LEU A 98 -7.46 -4.11 6.19
CA LEU A 98 -8.19 -4.81 7.24
C LEU A 98 -8.89 -6.07 6.69
N ALA A 99 -9.51 -5.97 5.52
CA ALA A 99 -10.12 -7.11 4.84
C ALA A 99 -9.10 -8.22 4.52
N ASP A 100 -7.93 -7.88 3.95
CA ASP A 100 -6.86 -8.85 3.67
C ASP A 100 -6.27 -9.47 4.94
N ALA A 101 -6.17 -8.68 6.02
CA ALA A 101 -5.69 -9.16 7.31
C ALA A 101 -6.73 -10.02 8.07
N GLY A 102 -7.94 -10.22 7.53
CA GLY A 102 -9.00 -11.01 8.15
C GLY A 102 -9.65 -10.33 9.35
N ILE A 103 -9.72 -8.99 9.32
CA ILE A 103 -10.29 -8.17 10.39
C ILE A 103 -11.55 -7.49 9.86
N GLU A 104 -12.70 -7.80 10.48
CA GLU A 104 -14.02 -7.20 10.20
C GLU A 104 -14.31 -5.97 11.06
#